data_AF-A0A7S3QAR0-F1
#
_entry.id   AF-A0A7S3QAR0-F1
#
_cell.length_a   1.000
_cell.length_b   1.000
_cell.length_c   1.000
_cell.angle_alpha   90.00
_cell.angle_beta   90.00
_cell.angle_gamma   90.00
#
_symmetry.space_group_name_H-M   'P 1'
#
loop_
_entity.id
_entity.type
_entity.pdbx_description
1 polymer ?
#
loop_
_entity_poly.entity_id
_entity_poly.type
_entity_poly.pdbx_seq_one_letter_code
_entity_poly.pdbx_strand_id
1 'polypeptide(L)'
;MIKQPTAKGLGISSFFLRLAAIFLLVTSPNSQVDALVQIPTAATVIRSESSSRLDLERIPFFVQQLKENCNKADCEAISSLTIDVFFREEAELLPENRTGGSITKPLILAYLKNLQYGDVKGKKFMLSSNTSNSMFVARRLVKYTGSDDNSNSLDQEKGKVGNGNIINGNNVFTIAELSEDGSVFNIYNKNCLPEDCLSDPNARYTTENVLGFVDVTEKNFGIANEDASSNLVGFEESTTMANGENTPVRRKSAKREQRPVLTNLSVAMEARCSGVGSALVDACENAAMEEWARKFYEMVLEVEEENIAAQKFYEKRGYIALFADPTSRRYDTSGFVLKNERTTKICYRKDLTLKRASSASQKKQGENGNGIADMFFAKVKSVFGMN
;
A
#
# COMPACT_ATOMS: atom_id res chain seq x y z
N MET A 1 -7.81 47.21 27.93
CA MET A 1 -8.12 46.49 26.67
C MET A 1 -6.81 45.95 26.11
N ILE A 2 -6.44 44.72 26.46
CA ILE A 2 -5.13 44.13 26.11
C ILE A 2 -5.34 43.26 24.86
N LYS A 3 -4.75 43.67 23.73
CA LYS A 3 -4.72 42.90 22.49
C LYS A 3 -3.79 41.69 22.67
N GLN A 4 -4.33 40.48 22.52
CA GLN A 4 -3.52 39.27 22.43
C GLN A 4 -2.82 39.18 21.06
N PRO A 5 -1.56 38.72 21.00
CA PRO A 5 -0.86 38.50 19.75
C PRO A 5 -1.30 37.18 19.12
N THR A 6 -1.72 37.25 17.85
CA THR A 6 -1.97 36.10 16.98
C THR A 6 -0.66 35.37 16.68
N ALA A 7 -0.53 34.14 17.17
CA ALA A 7 0.57 33.24 16.83
C ALA A 7 0.47 32.85 15.35
N LYS A 8 1.43 33.32 14.54
CA LYS A 8 1.65 32.83 13.18
C LYS A 8 2.29 31.44 13.29
N GLY A 9 1.57 30.42 12.82
CA GLY A 9 2.10 29.06 12.72
C GLY A 9 3.30 29.02 11.78
N LEU A 10 4.49 28.81 12.32
CA LEU A 10 5.65 28.39 11.55
C LEU A 10 5.36 26.97 11.04
N GLY A 11 5.25 26.83 9.72
CA GLY A 11 5.10 25.54 9.06
C GLY A 11 6.30 24.65 9.36
N ILE A 12 6.06 23.60 10.15
CA ILE A 12 7.03 22.54 10.43
C ILE A 12 7.08 21.62 9.19
N SER A 13 7.74 22.08 8.12
CA SER A 13 8.21 21.18 7.03
C SER A 13 9.66 20.72 7.25
N SER A 14 10.20 20.96 8.45
CA SER A 14 11.62 20.80 8.78
C SER A 14 11.92 19.71 9.83
N PHE A 15 10.95 18.87 10.21
CA PHE A 15 11.17 17.94 11.33
C PHE A 15 11.84 16.61 10.94
N PHE A 16 11.86 16.23 9.66
CA PHE A 16 12.58 15.03 9.20
C PHE A 16 14.02 15.31 8.74
N LEU A 17 14.47 16.57 8.72
CA LEU A 17 15.80 16.93 8.23
C LEU A 17 16.87 17.14 9.31
N ARG A 18 16.53 17.08 10.61
CA ARG A 18 17.48 17.44 11.69
C ARG A 18 18.08 16.28 12.49
N LEU A 19 17.66 15.03 12.26
CA LEU A 19 18.30 13.85 12.88
C LEU A 19 19.30 13.14 11.97
N ALA A 20 19.43 13.56 10.70
CA ALA A 20 20.52 13.15 9.81
C ALA A 20 21.85 13.89 10.08
N ALA A 21 21.87 14.84 11.03
CA ALA A 21 23.03 15.70 11.29
C ALA A 21 24.13 15.08 12.18
N ILE A 22 24.01 13.81 12.61
CA ILE A 22 24.99 13.16 13.50
C ILE A 22 25.70 11.94 12.87
N PHE A 23 25.44 11.60 11.60
CA PHE A 23 26.22 10.57 10.88
C PHE A 23 26.80 11.11 9.56
N LEU A 24 28.01 11.65 9.68
CA LEU A 24 29.11 11.72 8.69
C LEU A 24 28.78 12.09 7.24
N LEU A 25 29.07 13.36 6.93
CA LEU A 25 29.54 13.83 5.62
C LEU A 25 30.76 13.02 5.16
N VAL A 26 30.55 12.13 4.19
CA VAL A 26 31.61 11.71 3.25
C VAL A 26 31.06 11.99 1.85
N THR A 27 31.35 13.18 1.33
CA THR A 27 31.08 13.50 -0.08
C THR A 27 32.23 12.98 -0.93
N SER A 28 31.96 11.99 -1.78
CA SER A 28 32.87 11.57 -2.84
C SER A 28 32.61 12.41 -4.10
N PRO A 29 33.64 12.90 -4.82
CA PRO A 29 33.44 13.62 -6.07
C PRO A 29 33.34 12.66 -7.27
N ASN A 30 32.41 13.00 -8.17
CA ASN A 30 32.39 12.76 -9.62
C ASN A 30 33.11 11.51 -10.16
N SER A 31 32.33 10.56 -10.67
CA SER A 31 32.70 9.76 -11.83
C SER A 31 31.70 10.00 -12.97
N GLN A 32 32.26 10.26 -14.14
CA GLN A 32 31.56 10.51 -15.40
C GLN A 32 30.81 9.26 -15.86
N VAL A 33 29.66 9.49 -16.49
CA VAL A 33 28.78 8.45 -17.03
C VAL A 33 29.25 8.14 -18.45
N ASP A 34 29.94 7.01 -18.62
CA ASP A 34 30.16 6.39 -19.93
C ASP A 34 29.12 5.30 -20.19
N ALA A 35 28.73 5.21 -21.46
CA ALA A 35 27.69 4.40 -22.08
C ALA A 35 27.40 3.03 -21.43
N LEU A 36 26.16 2.85 -20.98
CA LEU A 36 25.59 1.56 -20.59
C LEU A 36 25.29 0.72 -21.85
N VAL A 37 26.14 -0.27 -22.08
CA VAL A 37 25.72 -1.51 -22.73
C VAL A 37 24.73 -2.19 -21.78
N GLN A 38 23.49 -2.40 -22.23
CA GLN A 38 22.50 -3.19 -21.51
C GLN A 38 22.96 -4.65 -21.47
N ILE A 39 23.77 -4.99 -20.47
CA ILE A 39 23.99 -6.38 -20.08
C ILE A 39 22.68 -6.81 -19.40
N PRO A 40 21.96 -7.83 -19.89
CA PRO A 40 20.82 -8.37 -19.17
C PRO A 40 21.30 -8.85 -17.80
N THR A 41 20.90 -8.14 -16.75
CA THR A 41 21.18 -8.52 -15.37
C THR A 41 20.61 -9.91 -15.15
N ALA A 42 21.41 -10.83 -14.58
CA ALA A 42 21.02 -12.22 -14.30
C ALA A 42 19.80 -12.38 -13.35
N ALA A 43 19.18 -11.27 -12.95
CA ALA A 43 18.02 -11.17 -12.07
C ALA A 43 16.68 -11.63 -12.69
N THR A 44 16.65 -12.12 -13.94
CA THR A 44 15.39 -12.57 -14.59
C THR A 44 15.43 -14.01 -15.14
N VAL A 45 16.53 -14.74 -14.97
CA VAL A 45 16.67 -16.07 -15.60
C VAL A 45 16.28 -17.24 -14.67
N ILE A 46 16.12 -17.05 -13.36
CA ILE A 46 15.77 -18.14 -12.44
C ILE A 46 14.28 -18.09 -12.04
N ARG A 47 13.40 -18.59 -12.92
CA ARG A 47 12.14 -19.31 -12.57
C ARG A 47 11.31 -19.74 -13.80
N SER A 48 11.97 -20.12 -14.90
CA SER A 48 11.29 -20.76 -16.05
C SER A 48 11.42 -22.28 -16.08
N GLU A 49 12.11 -22.89 -15.11
CA GLU A 49 12.15 -24.35 -15.00
C GLU A 49 10.88 -24.87 -14.33
N SER A 50 9.88 -25.16 -15.16
CA SER A 50 9.13 -26.42 -15.29
C SER A 50 9.04 -27.39 -14.10
N SER A 51 9.10 -26.92 -12.86
CA SER A 51 8.62 -27.66 -11.70
C SER A 51 7.11 -27.47 -11.68
N SER A 52 6.37 -28.58 -11.72
CA SER A 52 4.96 -28.68 -11.35
C SER A 52 4.58 -27.52 -10.44
N ARG A 53 3.56 -26.72 -10.80
CA ARG A 53 2.98 -25.74 -9.88
C ARG A 53 2.85 -26.45 -8.54
N LEU A 54 3.80 -26.24 -7.65
CA LEU A 54 3.66 -26.67 -6.28
C LEU A 54 2.38 -25.96 -5.91
N ASP A 55 1.37 -26.72 -5.53
CA ASP A 55 0.14 -26.19 -4.99
C ASP A 55 0.55 -25.44 -3.72
N LEU A 56 1.08 -24.23 -3.93
CA LEU A 56 1.51 -23.33 -2.88
C LEU A 56 0.24 -23.12 -2.11
N GLU A 57 0.27 -23.67 -0.90
CA GLU A 57 -0.86 -23.74 -0.01
C GLU A 57 -1.43 -22.33 0.11
N ARG A 58 -2.59 -22.11 -0.53
CA ARG A 58 -3.19 -20.78 -0.54
C ARG A 58 -3.63 -20.50 0.87
N ILE A 59 -3.13 -19.40 1.41
CA ILE A 59 -3.42 -19.06 2.80
C ILE A 59 -4.83 -18.47 2.87
N PRO A 60 -5.70 -18.94 3.77
CA PRO A 60 -6.97 -18.27 4.05
C PRO A 60 -6.72 -16.97 4.80
N PHE A 61 -7.33 -15.88 4.34
CA PHE A 61 -7.12 -14.55 4.91
C PHE A 61 -8.35 -13.67 4.76
N PHE A 62 -8.37 -12.56 5.48
CA PHE A 62 -9.32 -11.48 5.26
C PHE A 62 -8.60 -10.13 5.21
N VAL A 63 -9.24 -9.14 4.61
CA VAL A 63 -8.73 -7.77 4.55
C VAL A 63 -9.48 -6.92 5.56
N GLN A 64 -8.73 -6.24 6.42
CA GLN A 64 -9.23 -5.35 7.45
C GLN A 64 -8.79 -3.92 7.14
N GLN A 65 -9.75 -2.99 7.12
CA GLN A 65 -9.43 -1.57 7.16
C GLN A 65 -9.01 -1.19 8.58
N LEU A 66 -7.86 -0.55 8.71
CA LEU A 66 -7.41 -0.03 9.99
C LEU A 66 -8.19 1.24 10.32
N LYS A 67 -8.77 1.25 11.52
CA LYS A 67 -9.42 2.44 12.07
C LYS A 67 -8.40 3.56 12.27
N GLU A 68 -8.87 4.79 12.47
CA GLU A 68 -8.02 5.98 12.62
C GLU A 68 -6.90 5.82 13.67
N ASN A 69 -7.13 5.01 14.70
CA ASN A 69 -6.14 4.71 15.72
C ASN A 69 -5.62 3.28 15.50
N CYS A 70 -4.59 3.15 14.67
CA CYS A 70 -3.84 1.91 14.53
C CYS A 70 -3.26 1.51 15.90
N ASN A 71 -3.54 0.29 16.35
CA ASN A 71 -3.05 -0.16 17.65
C ASN A 71 -1.51 -0.36 17.58
N LYS A 72 -0.87 -0.44 18.75
CA LYS A 72 0.60 -0.58 18.83
C LYS A 72 1.09 -1.85 18.10
N ALA A 73 0.40 -2.98 18.31
CA ALA A 73 0.78 -4.26 17.73
C ALA A 73 0.72 -4.25 16.19
N ASP A 74 -0.30 -3.61 15.63
CA ASP A 74 -0.49 -3.43 14.19
C ASP A 74 0.60 -2.55 13.60
N CYS A 75 0.94 -1.44 14.27
CA CYS A 75 2.06 -0.59 13.83
C CYS A 75 3.39 -1.36 13.82
N GLU A 76 3.65 -2.20 14.82
CA GLU A 76 4.86 -3.04 14.89
C GLU A 76 4.86 -4.14 13.82
N ALA A 77 3.73 -4.81 13.60
CA ALA A 77 3.59 -5.84 12.58
C ALA A 77 3.75 -5.26 11.17
N ILE A 78 3.10 -4.14 10.88
CA ILE A 78 3.21 -3.44 9.59
C ILE A 78 4.64 -2.97 9.35
N SER A 79 5.28 -2.35 10.34
CA SER A 79 6.65 -1.85 10.16
C SER A 79 7.63 -3.00 9.93
N SER A 80 7.49 -4.10 10.68
CA SER A 80 8.32 -5.28 10.46
C SER A 80 8.09 -5.88 9.06
N LEU A 81 6.84 -6.07 8.64
CA LEU A 81 6.49 -6.63 7.33
C LEU A 81 7.05 -5.77 6.19
N THR A 82 6.82 -4.45 6.25
CA THR A 82 7.24 -3.50 5.20
C THR A 82 8.77 -3.54 5.04
N ILE A 83 9.51 -3.47 6.15
CA ILE A 83 10.97 -3.47 6.10
C ILE A 83 11.53 -4.82 5.64
N ASP A 84 10.91 -5.93 6.07
CA ASP A 84 11.37 -7.25 5.65
C ASP A 84 11.14 -7.44 4.14
N VAL A 85 9.99 -7.04 3.60
CA VAL A 85 9.69 -7.11 2.16
C VAL A 85 10.62 -6.24 1.32
N PHE A 86 10.88 -4.99 1.72
CA PHE A 86 11.67 -4.07 0.90
C PHE A 86 13.19 -4.22 1.05
N PHE A 87 13.69 -4.64 2.22
CA PHE A 87 15.15 -4.61 2.48
C PHE A 87 15.77 -5.96 2.80
N ARG A 88 15.00 -6.93 3.31
CA ARG A 88 15.56 -8.26 3.61
C ARG A 88 15.66 -9.10 2.35
N GLU A 89 14.58 -9.14 1.56
CA GLU A 89 14.54 -9.95 0.34
C GLU A 89 15.57 -9.50 -0.70
N GLU A 90 15.72 -8.19 -0.92
CA GLU A 90 16.73 -7.66 -1.85
C GLU A 90 18.15 -8.10 -1.47
N ALA A 91 18.43 -8.14 -0.17
CA ALA A 91 19.76 -8.50 0.30
C ALA A 91 20.01 -10.01 0.29
N GLU A 92 18.97 -10.85 0.28
CA GLU A 92 19.08 -12.30 0.12
C GLU A 92 19.26 -12.71 -1.36
N LEU A 93 18.85 -11.86 -2.31
CA LEU A 93 19.03 -12.10 -3.74
C LEU A 93 20.47 -11.89 -4.22
N LEU A 94 21.35 -11.29 -3.40
CA LEU A 94 22.75 -11.14 -3.75
C LEU A 94 23.48 -12.47 -3.54
N PRO A 95 24.22 -12.99 -4.54
CA PRO A 95 24.85 -14.31 -4.48
C PRO A 95 25.73 -14.43 -3.24
N GLU A 96 25.60 -15.56 -2.52
CA GLU A 96 26.17 -15.91 -1.20
C GLU A 96 27.69 -15.75 -1.05
N ASN A 97 28.40 -15.32 -2.10
CA ASN A 97 29.85 -15.14 -2.12
C ASN A 97 30.38 -13.98 -1.24
N ARG A 98 29.53 -13.35 -0.43
CA ARG A 98 29.96 -12.39 0.61
C ARG A 98 29.64 -12.94 2.00
N THR A 99 30.39 -13.95 2.42
CA THR A 99 30.29 -14.62 3.74
C THR A 99 30.64 -13.73 4.95
N GLY A 100 30.94 -12.44 4.75
CA GLY A 100 31.11 -11.46 5.81
C GLY A 100 29.83 -10.66 6.05
N GLY A 101 28.83 -11.26 6.71
CA GLY A 101 27.62 -10.53 7.12
C GLY A 101 28.01 -9.32 7.98
N SER A 102 27.69 -8.11 7.52
CA SER A 102 27.99 -6.90 8.29
C SER A 102 27.21 -6.90 9.61
N ILE A 103 27.91 -6.81 10.73
CA ILE A 103 27.35 -6.70 12.09
C ILE A 103 26.40 -5.49 12.21
N THR A 104 26.51 -4.49 11.32
CA THR A 104 25.68 -3.28 11.37
C THR A 104 24.29 -3.46 10.74
N LYS A 105 24.07 -4.47 9.90
CA LYS A 105 22.79 -4.63 9.16
C LYS A 105 21.57 -4.77 10.09
N PRO A 106 21.59 -5.59 11.16
CA PRO A 106 20.47 -5.65 12.10
C PRO A 106 20.14 -4.30 12.75
N LEU A 107 21.15 -3.47 13.04
CA LEU A 107 20.95 -2.13 13.61
C LEU A 107 20.29 -1.18 12.60
N ILE A 108 20.72 -1.21 11.34
CA ILE A 108 20.11 -0.43 10.26
C ILE A 108 18.65 -0.85 10.05
N LEU A 109 18.36 -2.15 10.01
CA LEU A 109 17.00 -2.65 9.86
C LEU A 109 16.12 -2.28 11.06
N ALA A 110 16.63 -2.36 12.28
CA ALA A 110 15.91 -1.92 13.48
C ALA A 110 15.59 -0.41 13.43
N TYR A 111 16.55 0.41 12.96
CA TYR A 111 16.33 1.83 12.75
C TYR A 111 15.22 2.10 11.73
N LEU A 112 15.26 1.43 10.57
CA LEU A 112 14.23 1.57 9.53
C LEU A 112 12.85 1.10 10.03
N LYS A 113 12.77 0.02 10.83
CA LYS A 113 11.53 -0.44 11.45
C LYS A 113 10.93 0.62 12.39
N ASN A 114 11.77 1.29 13.18
CA ASN A 114 11.31 2.38 14.05
C ASN A 114 10.84 3.60 13.27
N LEU A 115 11.50 3.95 12.16
CA LEU A 115 11.05 5.01 11.27
C LEU A 115 9.69 4.68 10.64
N GLN A 116 9.54 3.48 10.10
CA GLN A 116 8.28 3.03 9.49
C GLN A 116 7.15 2.96 10.53
N TYR A 117 7.43 2.48 11.75
CA TYR A 117 6.49 2.51 12.86
C TYR A 117 6.02 3.95 13.17
N GLY A 118 6.96 4.89 13.20
CA GLY A 118 6.68 6.32 13.37
C GLY A 118 5.80 6.89 12.26
N ASP A 119 6.05 6.52 11.00
CA ASP A 119 5.23 6.94 9.85
C ASP A 119 3.80 6.40 9.96
N VAL A 120 3.64 5.09 10.15
CA VAL A 120 2.31 4.44 10.29
C VAL A 120 1.51 5.05 11.44
N LYS A 121 2.14 5.24 12.60
CA LYS A 121 1.50 5.83 13.78
C LYS A 121 1.23 7.34 13.61
N GLY A 122 2.13 8.03 12.93
CA GLY A 122 2.13 9.49 12.77
C GLY A 122 1.20 10.01 11.68
N LYS A 123 0.80 9.18 10.71
CA LYS A 123 -0.03 9.58 9.56
C LYS A 123 -1.26 10.39 9.96
N LYS A 124 -1.97 10.00 11.01
CA LYS A 124 -3.16 10.74 11.49
C LYS A 124 -2.83 12.18 11.93
N PHE A 125 -1.68 12.38 12.57
CA PHE A 125 -1.27 13.69 13.08
C PHE A 125 -0.63 14.56 12.01
N MET A 126 -0.05 13.93 10.98
CA MET A 126 0.69 14.61 9.90
C MET A 126 -0.22 15.00 8.73
N LEU A 127 -1.29 14.25 8.48
CA LEU A 127 -2.23 14.55 7.42
C LEU A 127 -3.22 15.62 7.87
N SER A 128 -3.54 16.54 6.96
CA SER A 128 -4.56 17.56 7.25
C SER A 128 -5.92 16.90 7.43
N SER A 129 -6.82 17.50 8.21
CA SER A 129 -8.19 17.00 8.40
C SER A 129 -8.99 16.85 7.10
N ASN A 130 -8.52 17.48 6.02
CA ASN A 130 -9.14 17.45 4.69
C ASN A 130 -8.45 16.46 3.75
N THR A 131 -7.48 15.68 4.23
CA THR A 131 -6.74 14.71 3.43
C THR A 131 -7.22 13.32 3.76
N SER A 132 -7.78 12.64 2.74
CA SER A 132 -8.26 11.27 2.90
C SER A 132 -7.08 10.29 2.98
N ASN A 133 -7.13 9.35 3.91
CA ASN A 133 -6.19 8.25 4.03
C ASN A 133 -6.92 6.99 4.49
N SER A 134 -6.59 5.86 3.88
CA SER A 134 -7.08 4.55 4.30
C SER A 134 -5.93 3.56 4.27
N MET A 135 -5.81 2.80 5.36
CA MET A 135 -4.81 1.76 5.52
C MET A 135 -5.51 0.41 5.63
N PHE A 136 -4.98 -0.59 4.94
CA PHE A 136 -5.55 -1.94 4.93
C PHE A 136 -4.47 -2.96 5.29
N VAL A 137 -4.86 -3.95 6.08
CA VAL A 137 -4.03 -5.11 6.41
C VAL A 137 -4.74 -6.39 5.99
N ALA A 138 -3.99 -7.33 5.45
CA ALA A 138 -4.44 -8.69 5.24
C ALA A 138 -3.93 -9.55 6.39
N ARG A 139 -4.81 -10.32 7.03
CA ARG A 139 -4.46 -11.18 8.16
C ARG A 139 -4.79 -12.63 7.89
N ARG A 140 -3.88 -13.52 8.30
CA ARG A 140 -4.11 -14.96 8.25
C ARG A 140 -5.26 -15.33 9.20
N LEU A 141 -6.12 -16.23 8.74
CA LEU A 141 -7.14 -16.88 9.54
C LEU A 141 -6.63 -18.26 9.98
N VAL A 142 -6.71 -18.54 11.27
CA VAL A 142 -6.36 -19.85 11.85
C VAL A 142 -7.49 -20.34 12.74
N LYS A 143 -7.75 -21.65 12.71
CA LYS A 143 -8.74 -22.28 13.57
C LYS A 143 -8.34 -22.09 15.03
N TYR A 144 -9.26 -21.60 15.85
CA TYR A 144 -9.02 -21.47 17.28
C TYR A 144 -9.09 -22.85 17.94
N THR A 145 -7.97 -23.31 18.51
CA THR A 145 -7.86 -24.61 19.20
C THR A 145 -7.85 -24.47 20.72
N GLY A 146 -8.23 -23.30 21.26
CA GLY A 146 -8.22 -23.09 22.70
C GLY A 146 -9.15 -24.08 23.39
N SER A 147 -8.62 -24.85 24.34
CA SER A 147 -9.44 -25.70 25.19
C SER A 147 -10.36 -24.80 26.02
N ASP A 148 -11.67 -24.97 25.89
CA ASP A 148 -12.69 -24.28 26.68
C ASP A 148 -12.68 -24.69 28.18
N ASP A 149 -11.72 -25.52 28.61
CA ASP A 149 -11.65 -26.14 29.94
C ASP A 149 -11.49 -25.18 31.14
N ASN A 150 -11.44 -23.86 30.93
CA ASN A 150 -11.36 -22.87 32.02
C ASN A 150 -12.63 -21.99 32.15
N SER A 151 -13.80 -22.47 31.71
CA SER A 151 -15.07 -21.75 31.81
C SER A 151 -15.68 -21.64 33.22
N ASN A 152 -14.94 -21.96 34.30
CA ASN A 152 -15.52 -22.07 35.65
C ASN A 152 -15.35 -20.87 36.60
N SER A 153 -15.01 -19.65 36.15
CA SER A 153 -15.05 -18.50 37.08
C SER A 153 -15.31 -17.11 36.49
N LEU A 154 -15.94 -16.98 35.32
CA LEU A 154 -16.34 -15.67 34.78
C LEU A 154 -17.85 -15.42 34.93
N ASP A 155 -18.38 -15.75 36.10
CA ASP A 155 -19.73 -15.32 36.49
C ASP A 155 -19.67 -13.90 37.07
N GLN A 156 -20.51 -13.03 36.50
CA GLN A 156 -20.95 -11.72 37.01
C GLN A 156 -20.07 -10.48 36.78
N GLU A 157 -19.91 -10.09 35.52
CA GLU A 157 -20.16 -8.68 35.15
C GLU A 157 -21.11 -8.62 33.95
N LYS A 158 -22.39 -8.92 34.23
CA LYS A 158 -23.50 -8.65 33.30
C LYS A 158 -23.71 -7.15 33.23
N GLY A 159 -23.25 -6.50 32.16
CA GLY A 159 -23.62 -5.10 31.95
C GLY A 159 -22.94 -4.31 30.85
N LYS A 160 -22.57 -4.91 29.70
CA LYS A 160 -22.41 -4.16 28.43
C LYS A 160 -22.29 -5.12 27.25
N VAL A 161 -23.40 -5.27 26.53
CA VAL A 161 -23.40 -5.83 25.17
C VAL A 161 -22.61 -4.87 24.29
N GLY A 162 -21.55 -5.36 23.66
CA GLY A 162 -20.82 -4.63 22.63
C GLY A 162 -19.32 -4.57 22.87
N ASN A 163 -18.62 -5.63 22.47
CA ASN A 163 -17.30 -5.65 21.81
C ASN A 163 -16.65 -7.00 22.11
N GLY A 164 -16.25 -7.72 21.06
CA GLY A 164 -15.72 -9.09 21.12
C GLY A 164 -14.66 -9.30 22.19
N ASN A 165 -14.64 -10.50 22.78
CA ASN A 165 -13.66 -10.89 23.78
C ASN A 165 -12.26 -10.85 23.17
N ILE A 166 -11.49 -9.81 23.50
CA ILE A 166 -10.09 -9.69 23.15
C ILE A 166 -9.30 -10.62 24.07
N ILE A 167 -9.03 -11.84 23.64
CA ILE A 167 -8.13 -12.76 24.35
C ILE A 167 -6.72 -12.48 23.82
N ASN A 168 -5.86 -11.90 24.65
CA ASN A 168 -4.44 -11.61 24.31
C ASN A 168 -4.21 -10.72 23.08
N GLY A 169 -5.14 -9.81 22.76
CA GLY A 169 -5.01 -8.93 21.59
C GLY A 169 -5.44 -9.57 20.27
N ASN A 170 -5.78 -10.85 20.28
CA ASN A 170 -6.33 -11.54 19.13
C ASN A 170 -7.86 -11.51 19.22
N ASN A 171 -8.48 -11.09 18.12
CA ASN A 171 -9.93 -11.16 18.01
C ASN A 171 -10.30 -12.59 17.59
N VAL A 172 -11.15 -13.23 18.40
CA VAL A 172 -11.77 -14.51 18.05
C VAL A 172 -13.10 -14.20 17.38
N PHE A 173 -13.34 -14.80 16.22
CA PHE A 173 -14.54 -14.61 15.42
C PHE A 173 -15.16 -15.95 15.04
N THR A 174 -16.47 -16.00 14.96
CA THR A 174 -17.21 -17.06 14.26
C THR A 174 -17.39 -16.68 12.78
N ILE A 175 -17.66 -17.66 11.91
CA ILE A 175 -17.98 -17.39 10.49
C ILE A 175 -19.23 -16.50 10.39
N ALA A 176 -20.21 -16.70 11.26
CA ALA A 176 -21.44 -15.92 11.29
C ALA A 176 -21.15 -14.44 11.58
N GLU A 177 -20.33 -14.13 12.57
CA GLU A 177 -19.94 -12.74 12.91
C GLU A 177 -19.17 -12.05 11.77
N LEU A 178 -18.40 -12.81 10.98
CA LEU A 178 -17.73 -12.27 9.79
C LEU A 178 -18.73 -11.91 8.66
N SER A 179 -19.99 -12.37 8.76
CA SER A 179 -21.03 -12.19 7.76
C SER A 179 -22.17 -11.23 8.15
N GLU A 180 -22.51 -11.09 9.44
CA GLU A 180 -23.77 -10.46 9.88
C GLU A 180 -23.70 -8.94 10.14
N ASP A 181 -22.56 -8.37 10.49
CA ASP A 181 -22.46 -6.95 10.93
C ASP A 181 -22.53 -5.91 9.79
N GLY A 182 -22.84 -6.30 8.55
CA GLY A 182 -22.83 -5.42 7.39
C GLY A 182 -21.41 -4.98 6.95
N SER A 183 -20.41 -5.07 7.84
CA SER A 183 -18.99 -5.15 7.48
C SER A 183 -18.66 -6.60 7.13
N VAL A 184 -19.12 -7.06 5.97
CA VAL A 184 -18.79 -8.41 5.48
C VAL A 184 -17.28 -8.46 5.26
N PHE A 185 -16.56 -9.06 6.19
CA PHE A 185 -15.17 -9.39 5.95
C PHE A 185 -15.17 -10.48 4.88
N ASN A 186 -14.84 -10.09 3.66
CA ASN A 186 -14.66 -11.04 2.58
C ASN A 186 -13.47 -11.94 2.97
N ILE A 187 -13.78 -13.17 3.37
CA ILE A 187 -12.76 -14.20 3.55
C ILE A 187 -12.34 -14.67 2.16
N TYR A 188 -11.06 -14.56 1.90
CA TYR A 188 -10.42 -15.01 0.67
C TYR A 188 -9.84 -16.41 0.88
N ASN A 189 -9.85 -17.21 -0.19
CA ASN A 189 -9.40 -18.61 -0.17
C ASN A 189 -10.12 -19.47 0.89
N LYS A 190 -11.44 -19.31 1.03
CA LYS A 190 -12.28 -20.10 1.97
C LYS A 190 -12.10 -21.61 1.80
N ASN A 191 -11.87 -22.05 0.56
CA ASN A 191 -11.64 -23.44 0.21
C ASN A 191 -10.33 -24.02 0.76
N CYS A 192 -9.47 -23.19 1.36
CA CYS A 192 -8.23 -23.60 2.02
C CYS A 192 -8.37 -23.67 3.54
N LEU A 193 -9.57 -23.40 4.06
CA LEU A 193 -9.90 -23.72 5.45
C LEU A 193 -10.12 -25.23 5.58
N PRO A 194 -9.78 -25.83 6.74
CA PRO A 194 -10.08 -27.23 7.00
C PRO A 194 -11.59 -27.54 6.83
N GLU A 195 -11.93 -28.67 6.21
CA GLU A 195 -13.32 -29.04 5.85
C GLU A 195 -14.25 -29.14 7.07
N ASP A 196 -13.71 -29.59 8.20
CA ASP A 196 -14.40 -29.65 9.49
C ASP A 196 -14.82 -28.26 9.98
N CYS A 197 -14.13 -27.21 9.56
CA CYS A 197 -14.45 -25.84 9.95
C CYS A 197 -15.49 -25.16 9.07
N LEU A 198 -15.73 -25.65 7.85
CA LEU A 198 -16.76 -25.12 6.96
C LEU A 198 -18.15 -25.71 7.27
N SER A 199 -18.17 -26.89 7.89
CA SER A 199 -19.40 -27.59 8.27
C SER A 199 -19.93 -27.18 9.65
N ASP A 200 -19.07 -26.72 10.55
CA ASP A 200 -19.46 -26.24 11.88
C ASP A 200 -19.68 -24.71 11.89
N PRO A 201 -20.92 -24.22 11.99
CA PRO A 201 -21.20 -22.79 12.08
C PRO A 201 -20.62 -22.15 13.35
N ASN A 202 -20.32 -22.95 14.38
CA ASN A 202 -19.70 -22.50 15.63
C ASN A 202 -18.18 -22.54 15.59
N ALA A 203 -17.57 -22.93 14.47
CA ALA A 203 -16.12 -22.91 14.31
C ALA A 203 -15.59 -21.49 14.59
N ARG A 204 -14.73 -21.40 15.60
CA ARG A 204 -14.05 -20.16 16.00
C ARG A 204 -12.72 -20.03 15.29
N TYR A 205 -12.42 -18.82 14.86
CA TYR A 205 -11.20 -18.45 14.18
C TYR A 205 -10.50 -17.34 14.94
N THR A 206 -9.18 -17.40 14.97
CA THR A 206 -8.35 -16.30 15.44
C THR A 206 -7.61 -15.69 14.27
N THR A 207 -7.32 -14.41 14.38
CA THR A 207 -6.48 -13.69 13.42
C THR A 207 -5.05 -13.71 13.90
N GLU A 208 -4.13 -14.11 13.05
CA GLU A 208 -2.71 -14.16 13.38
C GLU A 208 -1.94 -13.02 12.67
N ASN A 209 -0.79 -13.39 12.09
CA ASN A 209 0.18 -12.53 11.46
C ASN A 209 -0.44 -11.69 10.33
N VAL A 210 0.07 -10.47 10.21
CA VAL A 210 -0.20 -9.59 9.07
C VAL A 210 0.56 -10.15 7.87
N LEU A 211 -0.19 -10.64 6.88
CA LEU A 211 0.33 -11.18 5.63
C LEU A 211 0.60 -10.11 4.58
N GLY A 212 -0.10 -8.98 4.69
CA GLY A 212 0.01 -7.91 3.74
C GLY A 212 -0.44 -6.57 4.32
N PHE A 213 0.11 -5.50 3.79
CA PHE A 213 -0.22 -4.13 4.14
C PHE A 213 -0.25 -3.28 2.86
N VAL A 214 -1.15 -2.31 2.83
CA VAL A 214 -1.16 -1.25 1.83
C VAL A 214 -1.75 0.02 2.43
N ASP A 215 -1.32 1.17 1.93
CA ASP A 215 -1.98 2.43 2.23
C ASP A 215 -2.32 3.20 0.96
N VAL A 216 -3.44 3.90 1.00
CA VAL A 216 -3.85 4.84 -0.04
C VAL A 216 -4.06 6.21 0.59
N THR A 217 -3.42 7.23 0.03
CA THR A 217 -3.43 8.59 0.58
C THR A 217 -3.72 9.59 -0.51
N GLU A 218 -4.59 10.55 -0.23
CA GLU A 218 -4.84 11.69 -1.11
C GLU A 218 -3.63 12.64 -1.10
N LYS A 219 -2.92 12.77 -2.23
CA LYS A 219 -1.73 13.62 -2.35
C LYS A 219 -1.79 14.47 -3.62
N ASN A 220 -1.09 15.60 -3.60
CA ASN A 220 -0.85 16.40 -4.81
C ASN A 220 0.16 15.66 -5.68
N PHE A 221 -0.32 15.00 -6.73
CA PHE A 221 0.54 14.27 -7.64
C PHE A 221 0.64 15.03 -8.96
N GLY A 222 1.87 15.40 -9.35
CA GLY A 222 2.13 16.32 -10.44
C GLY A 222 2.11 15.66 -11.82
N ILE A 223 0.99 15.07 -12.22
CA ILE A 223 0.78 14.67 -13.62
C ILE A 223 0.22 15.88 -14.37
N ALA A 224 0.87 16.27 -15.47
CA ALA A 224 0.30 17.27 -16.35
C ALA A 224 -0.96 16.68 -17.02
N ASN A 225 -2.11 17.32 -16.87
CA ASN A 225 -3.33 16.89 -17.54
C ASN A 225 -3.13 17.03 -19.06
N GLU A 226 -3.28 15.94 -19.81
CA GLU A 226 -3.15 15.90 -21.27
C GLU A 226 -4.11 16.90 -21.95
N ASP A 227 -5.28 17.13 -21.36
CA ASP A 227 -6.29 18.09 -21.84
C ASP A 227 -5.96 19.56 -21.51
N ALA A 228 -4.97 19.82 -20.64
CA ALA A 228 -4.46 21.16 -20.39
C ALA A 228 -3.42 21.60 -21.44
N SER A 229 -3.26 20.81 -22.51
CA SER A 229 -2.37 21.04 -23.65
C SER A 229 -2.67 22.30 -24.48
N SER A 230 -3.72 23.08 -24.19
CA SER A 230 -3.90 24.37 -24.87
C SER A 230 -3.16 25.56 -24.24
N ASN A 231 -2.52 25.41 -23.07
CA ASN A 231 -1.76 26.50 -22.44
C ASN A 231 -0.54 25.99 -21.64
N LEU A 232 0.10 24.90 -22.07
CA LEU A 232 1.30 24.40 -21.41
C LEU A 232 2.49 25.34 -21.67
N VAL A 233 2.59 26.32 -20.77
CA VAL A 233 3.74 27.09 -20.33
C VAL A 233 5.07 26.56 -20.88
N GLY A 234 5.54 27.24 -21.90
CA GLY A 234 6.93 27.20 -22.33
C GLY A 234 7.85 27.63 -21.19
N PHE A 235 9.01 26.99 -21.15
CA PHE A 235 10.16 27.34 -20.31
C PHE A 235 10.81 28.69 -20.70
N GLU A 236 10.16 29.53 -21.52
CA GLU A 236 10.80 30.64 -22.23
C GLU A 236 10.28 32.06 -21.94
N GLU A 237 9.30 32.26 -21.06
CA GLU A 237 8.84 33.62 -20.74
C GLU A 237 9.66 34.24 -19.60
N SER A 238 10.87 34.69 -19.96
CA SER A 238 11.72 35.56 -19.13
C SER A 238 11.06 36.94 -19.10
N THR A 239 10.43 37.31 -18.00
CA THR A 239 9.87 38.67 -17.86
C THR A 239 11.01 39.61 -17.48
N THR A 240 11.48 40.44 -18.43
CA THR A 240 12.53 41.42 -18.17
C THR A 240 11.97 42.54 -17.28
N MET A 241 12.45 42.62 -16.04
CA MET A 241 12.11 43.74 -15.16
C MET A 241 12.81 45.01 -15.65
N ALA A 242 12.26 46.19 -15.37
CA ALA A 242 12.76 47.49 -15.85
C ALA A 242 14.21 47.82 -15.44
N ASN A 243 14.75 47.09 -14.47
CA ASN A 243 16.11 47.16 -13.95
C ASN A 243 17.07 46.13 -14.57
N GLY A 244 16.65 45.35 -15.58
CA GLY A 244 17.51 44.39 -16.29
C GLY A 244 17.85 43.11 -15.51
N GLU A 245 17.38 42.97 -14.27
CA GLU A 245 17.56 41.74 -13.49
C GLU A 245 16.47 40.71 -13.80
N ASN A 246 16.89 39.58 -14.37
CA ASN A 246 16.04 38.41 -14.57
C ASN A 246 15.79 37.74 -13.22
N THR A 247 14.68 38.09 -12.55
CA THR A 247 14.20 37.31 -11.42
C THR A 247 13.26 36.22 -11.94
N PRO A 248 13.46 34.94 -11.60
CA PRO A 248 12.53 33.89 -11.99
C PRO A 248 11.18 34.19 -11.36
N VAL A 249 10.21 34.58 -12.18
CA VAL A 249 8.83 34.83 -11.73
C VAL A 249 8.32 33.52 -11.16
N ARG A 250 8.26 33.43 -9.83
CA ARG A 250 7.67 32.31 -9.11
C ARG A 250 6.17 32.34 -9.39
N ARG A 251 5.75 31.80 -10.54
CA ARG A 251 4.34 31.66 -10.91
C ARG A 251 3.66 30.95 -9.74
N LYS A 252 2.53 31.51 -9.27
CA LYS A 252 1.68 30.87 -8.27
C LYS A 252 1.44 29.45 -8.77
N SER A 253 1.98 28.47 -8.06
CA SER A 253 1.96 27.07 -8.47
C SER A 253 0.52 26.73 -8.82
N ALA A 254 0.28 26.35 -10.08
CA ALA A 254 -1.03 25.87 -10.50
C ALA A 254 -1.51 24.86 -9.46
N LYS A 255 -2.74 25.02 -8.97
CA LYS A 255 -3.30 24.16 -7.94
C LYS A 255 -3.31 22.74 -8.48
N ARG A 256 -2.35 21.93 -8.05
CA ARG A 256 -2.24 20.54 -8.48
C ARG A 256 -3.46 19.79 -7.98
N GLU A 257 -4.04 18.97 -8.83
CA GLU A 257 -5.16 18.14 -8.45
C GLU A 257 -4.69 17.07 -7.47
N GLN A 258 -5.38 16.96 -6.34
CA GLN A 258 -5.19 15.84 -5.43
C GLN A 258 -5.66 14.55 -6.10
N ARG A 259 -4.94 13.46 -5.85
CA ARG A 259 -5.22 12.12 -6.39
C ARG A 259 -4.99 11.07 -5.30
N PRO A 260 -5.70 9.93 -5.33
CA PRO A 260 -5.39 8.79 -4.48
C PRO A 260 -4.07 8.18 -4.96
N VAL A 261 -3.08 8.16 -4.08
CA VAL A 261 -1.78 7.54 -4.32
C VAL A 261 -1.69 6.27 -3.49
N LEU A 262 -1.59 5.12 -4.15
CA LEU A 262 -1.35 3.84 -3.49
C LEU A 262 0.14 3.73 -3.17
N THR A 263 0.47 3.53 -1.90
CA THR A 263 1.83 3.42 -1.39
C THR A 263 1.99 2.18 -0.51
N ASN A 264 3.23 1.78 -0.27
CA ASN A 264 3.64 0.73 0.67
C ASN A 264 2.87 -0.60 0.54
N LEU A 265 2.53 -1.04 -0.68
CA LEU A 265 2.01 -2.39 -0.87
C LEU A 265 3.12 -3.40 -0.56
N SER A 266 2.98 -4.12 0.55
CA SER A 266 3.90 -5.15 0.99
C SER A 266 3.13 -6.43 1.24
N VAL A 267 3.62 -7.56 0.71
CA VAL A 267 3.04 -8.89 0.90
C VAL A 267 4.15 -9.84 1.30
N ALA A 268 3.95 -10.53 2.44
CA ALA A 268 4.85 -11.53 2.97
C ALA A 268 5.13 -12.61 1.92
N MET A 269 6.37 -13.08 1.84
CA MET A 269 6.83 -13.97 0.77
C MET A 269 5.96 -15.23 0.64
N GLU A 270 5.61 -15.84 1.78
CA GLU A 270 4.76 -17.01 1.90
C GLU A 270 3.31 -16.77 1.46
N ALA A 271 2.86 -15.52 1.45
CA ALA A 271 1.50 -15.13 1.07
C ALA A 271 1.38 -14.59 -0.36
N ARG A 272 2.51 -14.48 -1.08
CA ARG A 272 2.51 -14.10 -2.49
C ARG A 272 1.81 -15.17 -3.32
N CYS A 273 1.26 -14.75 -4.46
CA CYS A 273 0.47 -15.60 -5.35
C CYS A 273 -0.82 -16.20 -4.72
N SER A 274 -1.13 -15.90 -3.45
CA SER A 274 -2.38 -16.31 -2.78
C SER A 274 -3.52 -15.30 -2.96
N GLY A 275 -3.34 -14.26 -3.78
CA GLY A 275 -4.35 -13.22 -4.03
C GLY A 275 -4.36 -12.07 -3.02
N VAL A 276 -3.52 -12.10 -1.99
CA VAL A 276 -3.42 -11.06 -0.95
C VAL A 276 -3.21 -9.66 -1.55
N GLY A 277 -2.21 -9.50 -2.42
CA GLY A 277 -1.95 -8.21 -3.06
C GLY A 277 -3.14 -7.68 -3.86
N SER A 278 -3.83 -8.55 -4.60
CA SER A 278 -5.03 -8.16 -5.35
C SER A 278 -6.14 -7.67 -4.43
N ALA A 279 -6.44 -8.42 -3.37
CA ALA A 279 -7.49 -8.08 -2.41
C ALA A 279 -7.22 -6.74 -1.70
N LEU A 280 -5.96 -6.47 -1.37
CA LEU A 280 -5.53 -5.20 -0.77
C LEU A 280 -5.70 -4.02 -1.73
N VAL A 281 -5.28 -4.17 -2.99
CA VAL A 281 -5.48 -3.12 -4.02
C VAL A 281 -6.97 -2.90 -4.28
N ASP A 282 -7.77 -3.95 -4.33
CA ASP A 282 -9.22 -3.84 -4.50
C ASP A 282 -9.88 -3.06 -3.36
N ALA A 283 -9.44 -3.28 -2.11
CA ALA A 283 -9.91 -2.51 -0.96
C ALA A 283 -9.53 -1.02 -1.06
N CYS A 284 -8.30 -0.70 -1.46
CA CYS A 284 -7.88 0.69 -1.71
C CYS A 284 -8.70 1.37 -2.82
N GLU A 285 -8.90 0.69 -3.95
CA GLU A 285 -9.69 1.18 -5.07
C GLU A 285 -11.13 1.48 -4.62
N ASN A 286 -11.75 0.56 -3.87
CA ASN A 286 -13.11 0.73 -3.36
C ASN A 286 -13.20 1.90 -2.37
N ALA A 287 -12.25 2.05 -1.45
CA ALA A 287 -12.24 3.16 -0.50
C ALA A 287 -12.15 4.52 -1.19
N ALA A 288 -11.26 4.66 -2.18
CA ALA A 288 -11.12 5.90 -2.96
C ALA A 288 -12.37 6.23 -3.79
N MET A 289 -13.11 5.22 -4.25
CA MET A 289 -14.35 5.41 -5.03
C MET A 289 -15.58 5.64 -4.16
N GLU A 290 -15.71 4.94 -3.04
CA GLU A 290 -16.99 4.77 -2.34
C GLU A 290 -17.00 5.37 -0.94
N GLU A 291 -15.87 5.33 -0.22
CA GLU A 291 -15.80 5.76 1.18
C GLU A 291 -15.37 7.22 1.31
N TRP A 292 -14.40 7.66 0.50
CA TRP A 292 -13.84 9.00 0.62
C TRP A 292 -14.86 10.08 0.27
N ALA A 293 -14.78 11.24 0.96
CA ALA A 293 -15.71 12.36 0.76
C ALA A 293 -15.66 12.88 -0.68
N ARG A 294 -14.44 12.99 -1.22
CA ARG A 294 -14.21 13.24 -2.64
C ARG A 294 -14.16 11.90 -3.38
N LYS A 295 -14.94 11.80 -4.46
CA LYS A 295 -14.97 10.62 -5.33
C LYS A 295 -13.91 10.75 -6.39
N PHE A 296 -13.05 9.75 -6.50
CA PHE A 296 -11.97 9.71 -7.48
C PHE A 296 -12.29 8.71 -8.59
N TYR A 297 -11.85 9.04 -9.81
CA TYR A 297 -12.03 8.22 -11.01
C TYR A 297 -10.71 7.63 -11.49
N GLU A 298 -9.62 7.87 -10.75
CA GLU A 298 -8.31 7.35 -11.08
C GLU A 298 -7.53 7.12 -9.79
N MET A 299 -6.52 6.27 -9.90
CA MET A 299 -5.54 6.02 -8.84
C MET A 299 -4.16 5.95 -9.45
N VAL A 300 -3.17 6.46 -8.72
CA VAL A 300 -1.78 6.49 -9.16
C VAL A 300 -0.87 5.75 -8.18
N LEU A 301 0.24 5.25 -8.67
CA LEU A 301 1.29 4.63 -7.86
C LEU A 301 2.64 4.75 -8.56
N GLU A 302 3.71 4.48 -7.82
CA GLU A 302 5.08 4.45 -8.34
C GLU A 302 5.71 3.09 -8.03
N VAL A 303 6.45 2.55 -8.99
CA VAL A 303 7.17 1.27 -8.86
C VAL A 303 8.60 1.47 -9.32
N GLU A 304 9.56 0.90 -8.61
CA GLU A 304 10.96 0.92 -9.06
C GLU A 304 11.11 0.18 -10.39
N GLU A 305 11.89 0.75 -11.30
CA GLU A 305 12.13 0.20 -12.65
C GLU A 305 12.71 -1.23 -12.60
N GLU A 306 13.45 -1.57 -11.54
CA GLU A 306 14.03 -2.89 -11.33
C GLU A 306 12.99 -3.93 -10.83
N ASN A 307 11.84 -3.49 -10.29
CA ASN A 307 10.83 -4.38 -9.73
C ASN A 307 9.84 -4.89 -10.79
N ILE A 308 10.34 -5.74 -11.69
CA ILE A 308 9.58 -6.30 -12.82
C ILE A 308 8.34 -7.08 -12.36
N ALA A 309 8.40 -7.73 -11.20
CA ALA A 309 7.28 -8.49 -10.65
C ALA A 309 6.10 -7.58 -10.29
N ALA A 310 6.36 -6.45 -9.62
CA ALA A 310 5.34 -5.47 -9.29
C ALA A 310 4.76 -4.79 -10.54
N GLN A 311 5.60 -4.45 -11.52
CA GLN A 311 5.14 -3.87 -12.80
C GLN A 311 4.12 -4.79 -13.49
N LYS A 312 4.49 -6.05 -13.72
CA LYS A 312 3.58 -7.06 -14.30
C LYS A 312 2.30 -7.24 -13.50
N PHE A 313 2.39 -7.19 -12.16
CA PHE A 313 1.23 -7.29 -11.28
C PHE A 313 0.25 -6.13 -11.50
N TYR A 314 0.74 -4.90 -11.59
CA TYR A 314 -0.12 -3.72 -11.80
C TYR A 314 -0.64 -3.62 -13.24
N GLU A 315 0.18 -3.90 -14.24
CA GLU A 315 -0.23 -3.94 -15.66
C GLU A 315 -1.38 -4.92 -15.87
N LYS A 316 -1.29 -6.13 -15.31
CA LYS A 316 -2.36 -7.13 -15.36
C LYS A 316 -3.67 -6.65 -14.71
N ARG A 317 -3.59 -5.70 -13.76
CA ARG A 317 -4.74 -5.08 -13.10
C ARG A 317 -5.26 -3.84 -13.83
N GLY A 318 -4.75 -3.53 -15.02
CA GLY A 318 -5.18 -2.41 -15.86
C GLY A 318 -4.52 -1.08 -15.50
N TYR A 319 -3.40 -1.09 -14.76
CA TYR A 319 -2.59 0.11 -14.62
C TYR A 319 -1.73 0.32 -15.87
N ILE A 320 -1.60 1.58 -16.29
CA ILE A 320 -0.86 2.00 -17.47
C ILE A 320 0.32 2.86 -16.99
N ALA A 321 1.52 2.55 -17.47
CA ALA A 321 2.71 3.36 -17.22
C ALA A 321 2.58 4.73 -17.92
N LEU A 322 2.86 5.80 -17.19
CA LEU A 322 2.78 7.17 -17.70
C LEU A 322 4.16 7.73 -18.06
N PHE A 323 5.07 7.72 -17.08
CA PHE A 323 6.43 8.25 -17.24
C PHE A 323 7.37 7.58 -16.22
N ALA A 324 8.67 7.70 -16.48
CA ALA A 324 9.73 7.29 -15.57
C ALA A 324 10.38 8.54 -14.94
N ASP A 325 10.57 8.53 -13.63
CA ASP A 325 11.28 9.56 -12.87
C ASP A 325 12.67 9.02 -12.45
N PRO A 326 13.76 9.41 -13.14
CA PRO A 326 15.13 9.03 -12.79
C PRO A 326 15.70 9.86 -11.63
N THR A 327 14.97 10.86 -11.13
CA THR A 327 15.42 11.73 -10.01
C THR A 327 15.03 11.18 -8.64
N SER A 328 14.25 10.10 -8.63
CA SER A 328 13.85 9.39 -7.44
C SER A 328 15.04 8.80 -6.68
N ARG A 329 14.81 8.55 -5.39
CA ARG A 329 15.83 8.09 -4.44
C ARG A 329 15.30 6.92 -3.62
N ARG A 330 16.17 5.96 -3.34
CA ARG A 330 15.94 4.84 -2.41
C ARG A 330 17.09 4.73 -1.42
N TYR A 331 16.85 4.01 -0.34
CA TYR A 331 17.89 3.72 0.63
C TYR A 331 18.53 2.37 0.30
N ASP A 332 19.84 2.34 0.11
CA ASP A 332 20.62 1.12 -0.01
C ASP A 332 21.10 0.67 1.39
N THR A 333 20.81 -0.59 1.70
CA THR A 333 21.17 -1.26 2.97
C THR A 333 22.31 -2.27 2.82
N SER A 334 22.91 -2.38 1.63
CA SER A 334 23.99 -3.33 1.34
C SER A 334 25.31 -2.99 2.06
N GLY A 335 25.52 -1.72 2.42
CA GLY A 335 26.73 -1.22 3.07
C GLY A 335 26.70 -1.19 4.59
N PHE A 336 27.82 -0.75 5.19
CA PHE A 336 27.92 -0.53 6.64
C PHE A 336 27.07 0.64 7.15
N VAL A 337 26.70 1.57 6.26
CA VAL A 337 25.93 2.79 6.50
C VAL A 337 24.81 2.86 5.47
N LEU A 338 23.64 3.36 5.88
CA LEU A 338 22.50 3.60 5.00
C LEU A 338 22.88 4.64 3.94
N LYS A 339 22.92 4.25 2.67
CA LYS A 339 23.22 5.16 1.55
C LYS A 339 21.93 5.59 0.87
N ASN A 340 21.88 6.84 0.42
CA ASN A 340 20.77 7.33 -0.39
C ASN A 340 21.20 7.31 -1.86
N GLU A 341 20.67 6.35 -2.61
CA GLU A 341 21.03 6.10 -4.00
C GLU A 341 19.91 6.58 -4.94
N ARG A 342 20.30 7.02 -6.14
CA ARG A 342 19.33 7.37 -7.19
C ARG A 342 18.72 6.08 -7.73
N THR A 343 17.43 6.12 -8.01
CA THR A 343 16.70 5.05 -8.66
C THR A 343 15.68 5.63 -9.62
N THR A 344 15.31 4.87 -10.64
CA THR A 344 14.22 5.23 -11.55
C THR A 344 12.91 4.65 -11.02
N LYS A 345 11.89 5.49 -10.88
CA LYS A 345 10.52 5.03 -10.58
C LYS A 345 9.59 5.24 -11.76
N ILE A 346 8.85 4.22 -12.14
CA ILE A 346 7.81 4.29 -13.16
C ILE A 346 6.50 4.66 -12.46
N CYS A 347 5.88 5.76 -12.90
CA CYS A 347 4.55 6.16 -12.46
C CYS A 347 3.49 5.43 -13.25
N TYR A 348 2.56 4.78 -12.55
CA TYR A 348 1.41 4.08 -13.11
C TYR A 348 0.11 4.79 -12.75
N ARG A 349 -0.87 4.73 -13.67
CA ARG A 349 -2.23 5.23 -13.47
C ARG A 349 -3.25 4.17 -13.87
N LYS A 350 -4.33 4.06 -13.11
CA LYS A 350 -5.51 3.26 -13.46
C LYS A 350 -6.76 4.13 -13.45
N ASP A 351 -7.57 4.01 -14.49
CA ASP A 351 -8.93 4.57 -14.55
C ASP A 351 -9.90 3.65 -13.78
N LEU A 352 -10.66 4.22 -12.87
CA LEU A 352 -11.62 3.55 -12.00
C LEU A 352 -13.07 3.69 -12.49
N THR A 353 -13.31 4.40 -13.59
CA THR A 353 -14.65 4.69 -14.12
C THR A 353 -15.40 3.41 -14.51
N LEU A 354 -14.73 2.46 -15.16
CA LEU A 354 -15.33 1.16 -15.52
C LEU A 354 -15.73 0.34 -14.30
N LYS A 355 -14.88 0.33 -13.26
CA LYS A 355 -15.16 -0.38 -12.01
C LYS A 355 -16.39 0.20 -11.33
N ARG A 356 -16.48 1.53 -11.25
CA ARG A 356 -17.65 2.24 -10.70
C ARG A 356 -18.94 1.96 -11.47
N ALA A 357 -18.90 1.96 -12.80
CA ALA A 357 -20.06 1.62 -13.63
C ALA A 357 -20.56 0.18 -13.36
N SER A 358 -19.62 -0.74 -13.11
CA SER A 358 -19.90 -2.13 -12.78
C SER A 358 -20.54 -2.27 -11.39
N SER A 359 -19.99 -1.62 -10.36
CA SER A 359 -20.55 -1.59 -9.00
C SER A 359 -21.97 -0.97 -8.97
N ALA A 360 -22.19 0.11 -9.72
CA ALA A 360 -23.51 0.74 -9.82
C ALA A 360 -24.58 -0.17 -10.46
N SER A 361 -24.16 -1.06 -11.37
CA SER A 361 -25.05 -2.02 -12.02
C SER A 361 -25.43 -3.17 -11.08
N GLN A 362 -24.48 -3.66 -10.27
CA GLN A 362 -24.73 -4.71 -9.27
C GLN A 362 -25.70 -4.24 -8.17
N LYS A 363 -25.57 -2.99 -7.70
CA LYS A 363 -26.46 -2.44 -6.66
C LYS A 363 -27.94 -2.40 -7.11
N LYS A 364 -28.21 -2.13 -8.38
CA LYS A 364 -29.57 -2.14 -8.93
C LYS A 364 -30.19 -3.53 -9.05
N GLN A 365 -29.38 -4.58 -9.21
CA GLN A 365 -29.87 -5.96 -9.27
C GLN A 365 -30.31 -6.50 -7.90
N GLY A 366 -29.70 -6.02 -6.81
CA GLY A 366 -30.07 -6.44 -5.46
C GLY A 366 -31.45 -5.97 -5.01
N GLU A 367 -31.95 -4.86 -5.54
CA GLU A 367 -33.25 -4.29 -5.16
C GLU A 367 -34.43 -4.80 -6.01
N ASN A 368 -34.18 -5.27 -7.24
CA ASN A 368 -35.21 -5.77 -8.15
C ASN A 368 -34.85 -7.19 -8.62
N GLY A 369 -35.41 -8.20 -7.95
CA GLY A 369 -35.15 -9.61 -8.22
C GLY A 369 -35.27 -10.01 -9.71
N ASN A 370 -34.25 -10.74 -10.16
CA ASN A 370 -34.18 -11.72 -11.26
C ASN A 370 -34.75 -11.36 -12.64
N GLY A 371 -33.85 -11.11 -13.62
CA GLY A 371 -34.14 -11.54 -15.01
C GLY A 371 -33.36 -10.90 -16.17
N ILE A 372 -32.92 -9.63 -16.09
CA ILE A 372 -32.60 -8.88 -17.34
C ILE A 372 -31.11 -8.61 -17.59
N ALA A 373 -30.27 -8.49 -16.58
CA ALA A 373 -28.90 -7.98 -16.79
C ALA A 373 -27.86 -9.04 -17.23
N ASP A 374 -28.14 -10.34 -17.09
CA ASP A 374 -27.31 -11.39 -17.71
C ASP A 374 -27.24 -11.25 -19.24
N MET A 375 -28.29 -10.69 -19.85
CA MET A 375 -28.33 -10.41 -21.28
C MET A 375 -27.36 -9.29 -21.72
N PHE A 376 -27.04 -8.33 -20.84
CA PHE A 376 -26.17 -7.21 -21.19
C PHE A 376 -24.69 -7.59 -21.18
N PHE A 377 -24.25 -8.34 -20.17
CA PHE A 377 -22.86 -8.80 -20.08
C PHE A 377 -22.52 -9.86 -21.13
N ALA A 378 -23.47 -10.75 -21.47
CA ALA A 378 -23.30 -11.68 -22.58
C ALA A 378 -23.08 -10.94 -23.92
N LYS A 379 -23.76 -9.80 -24.11
CA LYS A 379 -23.64 -8.99 -25.33
C LYS A 379 -22.33 -8.20 -25.39
N VAL A 380 -21.85 -7.67 -24.27
CA VAL A 380 -20.55 -6.99 -24.22
C VAL A 380 -19.40 -7.97 -24.46
N LYS A 381 -19.42 -9.17 -23.84
CA LYS A 381 -18.40 -10.20 -24.12
C LYS A 381 -18.38 -10.63 -25.60
N SER A 382 -19.56 -10.76 -26.21
CA SER A 382 -19.72 -11.04 -27.65
C SER A 382 -19.12 -9.96 -28.55
N VAL A 383 -19.24 -8.67 -28.18
CA VAL A 383 -18.73 -7.55 -29.00
C VAL A 383 -17.21 -7.42 -28.92
N PHE A 384 -16.62 -7.74 -27.77
CA PHE A 384 -15.18 -7.61 -27.56
C PHE A 384 -14.36 -8.88 -27.81
N GLY A 385 -15.00 -9.97 -28.29
CA GLY A 385 -14.29 -11.21 -28.65
C GLY A 385 -13.54 -11.86 -27.49
N MET A 386 -13.96 -11.59 -26.25
CA MET A 386 -13.37 -12.16 -25.04
C MET A 386 -14.03 -13.50 -24.77
N ASN A 387 -13.40 -14.58 -25.24
CA ASN A 387 -13.79 -15.96 -24.91
C ASN A 387 -13.42 -16.33 -23.46
#